data_AF-A0A7W1IXY4-F1
#
_entry.id   AF-A0A7W1IXY4-F1
#
_cell.length_a   1.000
_cell.length_b   1.000
_cell.length_c   1.000
_cell.angle_alpha   90.00
_cell.angle_beta   90.00
_cell.angle_gamma   90.00
#
_symmetry.space_group_name_H-M   'P 1'
#
loop_
_entity.id
_entity.type
_entity.pdbx_description
1 polymer ?
#
loop_
_entity_poly.entity_id
_entity_poly.type
_entity_poly.pdbx_seq_one_letter_code
_entity_poly.pdbx_strand_id
1 'polypeptide(L)'
;PKYDELLDSANKELDSQKRLEMLATAEFQVLQEQLVIPLVTQATNWMKKPYVKGMYPNPGTLHAWKFVYIERDPNKWDVNAENIMKDEDPQVEEQINRVKATMIAQR
;
A
#
# COMPACT_ATOMS: atom_id res chain seq x y z
N PRO A 1 -13.37 -12.30 -27.03
CA PRO A 1 -12.26 -12.23 -28.01
C PRO A 1 -11.55 -10.87 -28.04
N LYS A 2 -12.25 -9.74 -28.24
CA LYS A 2 -11.62 -8.41 -28.32
C LYS A 2 -11.04 -7.91 -26.99
N TYR A 3 -11.76 -8.17 -25.89
CA TYR A 3 -11.30 -7.86 -24.53
C TYR A 3 -10.07 -8.69 -24.14
N ASP A 4 -10.10 -10.00 -24.46
CA ASP A 4 -9.00 -10.93 -24.18
C ASP A 4 -7.72 -10.52 -24.91
N GLU A 5 -7.84 -10.16 -26.20
CA GLU A 5 -6.72 -9.66 -27.01
C GLU A 5 -6.11 -8.35 -26.46
N LEU A 6 -6.96 -7.46 -25.94
CA LEU A 6 -6.52 -6.20 -25.31
C LEU A 6 -5.73 -6.47 -24.03
N LEU A 7 -6.19 -7.40 -23.19
CA LEU A 7 -5.48 -7.81 -21.97
C LEU A 7 -4.15 -8.50 -22.28
N ASP A 8 -4.14 -9.42 -23.25
CA ASP A 8 -2.91 -10.10 -23.67
C ASP A 8 -1.88 -9.14 -24.23
N SER A 9 -2.34 -8.12 -24.95
CA SER A 9 -1.47 -7.07 -25.48
C SER A 9 -0.93 -6.16 -24.37
N ALA A 10 -1.77 -5.78 -23.41
CA ALA A 10 -1.34 -4.99 -22.25
C ALA A 10 -0.31 -5.75 -21.39
N ASN A 11 -0.45 -7.07 -21.23
CA ASN A 11 0.50 -7.91 -20.50
C ASN A 11 1.88 -8.00 -21.17
N LYS A 12 1.95 -7.83 -22.50
CA LYS A 12 3.21 -7.86 -23.28
C LYS A 12 3.89 -6.49 -23.38
N GLU A 13 3.19 -5.41 -23.04
CA GLU A 13 3.73 -4.06 -23.12
C GLU A 13 4.76 -3.80 -22.01
N LEU A 14 5.92 -3.28 -22.40
CA LEU A 14 7.05 -3.02 -21.49
C LEU A 14 6.95 -1.65 -20.82
N ASP A 15 6.39 -0.67 -21.54
CA ASP A 15 6.18 0.66 -21.00
C ASP A 15 5.00 0.66 -20.02
N SER A 16 5.31 1.03 -18.77
CA SER A 16 4.34 1.13 -17.70
C SER A 16 3.19 2.10 -17.97
N GLN A 17 3.44 3.25 -18.61
CA GLN A 17 2.39 4.24 -18.86
C GLN A 17 1.42 3.73 -19.92
N LYS A 18 1.97 3.26 -21.05
CA LYS A 18 1.19 2.68 -22.14
C LYS A 18 0.39 1.45 -21.70
N ARG A 19 0.97 0.59 -20.84
CA ARG A 19 0.26 -0.54 -20.25
C ARG A 19 -0.94 -0.08 -19.41
N LEU A 20 -0.79 0.98 -18.62
CA LEU A 20 -1.89 1.52 -17.80
C LEU A 20 -3.00 2.11 -18.67
N GLU A 21 -2.68 2.79 -19.77
CA GLU A 21 -3.67 3.31 -20.73
C GLU A 21 -4.49 2.19 -21.38
N MET A 22 -3.83 1.09 -21.76
CA MET A 22 -4.49 -0.09 -22.32
C MET A 22 -5.42 -0.76 -21.30
N LEU A 23 -4.99 -0.89 -20.04
CA LEU A 23 -5.80 -1.42 -18.95
C LEU A 23 -6.99 -0.51 -18.61
N ALA A 24 -6.83 0.81 -18.61
CA ALA A 24 -7.91 1.76 -18.39
C ALA A 24 -8.98 1.65 -19.51
N THR A 25 -8.55 1.45 -20.75
CA THR A 25 -9.45 1.19 -21.88
C THR A 25 -10.24 -0.10 -21.68
N ALA A 26 -9.60 -1.15 -21.17
CA ALA A 26 -10.26 -2.41 -20.86
C ALA A 26 -11.27 -2.26 -19.71
N GLU A 27 -10.91 -1.57 -18.64
CA GLU A 27 -11.81 -1.28 -17.52
C GLU A 27 -13.06 -0.51 -17.97
N PHE A 28 -12.87 0.50 -18.83
CA PHE A 28 -13.98 1.27 -19.40
C PHE A 28 -14.97 0.42 -20.20
N GLN A 29 -14.49 -0.55 -21.00
CA GLN A 29 -15.36 -1.48 -21.74
C GLN A 29 -16.23 -2.31 -20.79
N VAL A 30 -15.67 -2.83 -19.70
CA VAL A 30 -16.41 -3.60 -18.69
C VAL A 30 -17.50 -2.76 -18.02
N LEU A 31 -17.21 -1.49 -17.75
CA LEU A 31 -18.17 -0.54 -17.17
C LEU A 31 -19.28 -0.15 -18.16
N GLN A 32 -18.94 0.05 -19.44
CA GLN A 32 -19.93 0.39 -20.49
C GLN A 32 -20.91 -0.75 -20.74
N GLU A 33 -20.42 -1.99 -20.75
CA GLU A 33 -21.24 -3.18 -20.97
C GLU A 33 -22.00 -3.62 -19.70
N GLN A 34 -21.76 -2.95 -18.56
CA GLN A 34 -22.39 -3.22 -17.26
C GLN A 34 -22.31 -4.69 -16.81
N LEU A 35 -21.24 -5.41 -17.18
CA LEU A 35 -21.04 -6.81 -16.78
C LEU A 35 -20.84 -6.96 -15.27
N VAL A 36 -20.23 -5.95 -14.64
CA VAL A 36 -19.92 -5.92 -13.21
C VAL A 36 -20.29 -4.55 -12.66
N ILE A 37 -20.96 -4.53 -11.52
CA ILE A 37 -21.29 -3.31 -10.78
C ILE A 37 -20.35 -3.24 -9.57
N PRO A 38 -19.31 -2.38 -9.58
CA PRO A 38 -18.44 -2.21 -8.43
C PRO A 38 -19.21 -1.51 -7.31
N LEU A 39 -19.35 -2.18 -6.15
CA LEU A 39 -20.08 -1.62 -5.00
C LEU A 39 -19.15 -0.94 -4.00
N VAL A 40 -18.03 -1.59 -3.66
CA VAL A 40 -17.09 -1.12 -2.64
C VAL A 40 -15.66 -1.54 -2.97
N THR A 41 -14.71 -0.67 -2.67
CA THR A 41 -13.29 -1.02 -2.50
C THR A 41 -13.02 -1.20 -1.02
N GLN A 42 -12.77 -2.45 -0.59
CA GLN A 42 -12.64 -2.74 0.83
C GLN A 42 -11.29 -2.26 1.37
N ALA A 43 -11.35 -1.43 2.42
CA ALA A 43 -10.18 -1.12 3.22
C ALA A 43 -9.79 -2.34 4.06
N THR A 44 -8.49 -2.62 4.11
CA THR A 44 -7.97 -3.75 4.87
C THR A 44 -7.59 -3.29 6.27
N ASN A 45 -8.43 -3.62 7.25
CA ASN A 45 -8.19 -3.32 8.66
C ASN A 45 -7.92 -4.62 9.42
N TRP A 46 -6.77 -4.71 10.10
CA TRP A 46 -6.42 -5.88 10.89
C TRP A 46 -6.23 -5.51 12.36
N MET A 47 -6.81 -6.33 13.23
CA MET A 47 -6.57 -6.27 14.66
C MET A 47 -5.57 -7.37 15.02
N LYS A 48 -4.36 -6.99 15.43
CA LYS A 48 -3.35 -7.91 15.94
C LYS A 48 -3.09 -7.69 17.43
N LYS A 49 -2.74 -8.77 18.13
CA LYS A 49 -2.26 -8.66 19.51
C LYS A 49 -0.88 -8.00 19.52
N PRO A 50 -0.53 -7.20 20.56
CA PRO A 50 0.69 -6.40 20.52
C PRO A 50 1.99 -7.19 20.66
N TYR A 51 1.91 -8.47 21.03
CA TYR A 51 3.05 -9.39 21.05
C TYR A 51 3.30 -10.10 19.70
N VAL A 52 2.48 -9.85 18.66
CA VAL A 52 2.65 -10.45 17.33
C VAL A 52 3.54 -9.56 16.47
N LYS A 53 4.76 -10.06 16.21
CA LYS A 53 5.81 -9.38 15.45
C LYS A 53 6.04 -10.06 14.10
N GLY A 54 6.58 -9.31 13.14
CA GLY A 54 6.85 -9.79 11.78
C GLY A 54 5.62 -9.83 10.83
N MET A 55 4.46 -9.36 11.30
CA MET A 55 3.25 -9.20 10.47
C MET A 55 3.20 -7.76 9.93
N TYR A 56 3.32 -7.62 8.61
CA TYR A 56 3.30 -6.33 7.90
C TYR A 56 2.11 -6.25 6.94
N PRO A 57 1.47 -5.06 6.81
CA PRO A 57 0.44 -4.83 5.81
C PRO A 57 1.02 -4.99 4.40
N ASN A 58 0.30 -5.73 3.57
CA ASN A 58 0.61 -5.85 2.15
C ASN A 58 -0.66 -5.76 1.29
N PRO A 59 -0.55 -5.23 0.06
CA PRO A 59 -1.72 -5.04 -0.82
C PRO A 59 -2.48 -6.34 -1.13
N GLY A 60 -1.78 -7.47 -1.16
CA GLY A 60 -2.37 -8.78 -1.43
C GLY A 60 -2.90 -9.53 -0.21
N THR A 61 -2.80 -8.98 1.01
CA THR A 61 -3.17 -9.69 2.25
C THR A 61 -2.42 -11.04 2.43
N LEU A 62 -1.27 -11.20 1.77
CA LEU A 62 -0.42 -12.39 1.89
C LEU A 62 0.50 -12.27 3.10
N HIS A 63 0.20 -13.01 4.15
CA HIS A 63 1.00 -13.00 5.37
C HIS A 63 2.09 -14.06 5.29
N ALA A 64 3.36 -13.65 5.38
CA ALA A 64 4.49 -14.56 5.41
C ALA A 64 4.62 -15.21 6.80
N TRP A 65 3.73 -16.16 7.12
CA TRP A 65 3.61 -16.80 8.43
C TRP A 65 4.92 -17.37 8.98
N LYS A 66 5.87 -17.73 8.11
CA LYS A 66 7.22 -18.17 8.50
C LYS A 66 8.00 -17.14 9.31
N PHE A 67 7.79 -15.85 9.08
CA PHE A 67 8.49 -14.76 9.76
C PHE A 67 7.66 -14.09 10.86
N VAL A 68 6.39 -14.51 11.00
CA VAL A 68 5.51 -14.05 12.06
C VAL A 68 5.81 -14.86 13.32
N TYR A 69 6.09 -14.19 14.43
CA TYR A 69 6.38 -14.83 15.70
C TYR A 69 5.72 -14.13 16.87
N ILE A 70 5.62 -14.86 17.98
CA ILE A 70 5.13 -14.36 19.25
C ILE A 70 6.34 -13.90 20.06
N GLU A 71 6.41 -12.60 20.34
CA GLU A 71 7.39 -12.03 21.25
C GLU A 71 6.99 -12.38 22.69
N ARG A 72 7.89 -13.06 23.40
CA ARG A 72 7.63 -13.53 24.77
C ARG A 72 8.02 -12.51 25.82
N ASP A 73 8.90 -11.57 25.50
CA ASP A 73 9.31 -10.50 26.41
C ASP A 73 8.23 -9.41 26.48
N PRO A 74 7.57 -9.21 27.64
CA PRO A 74 6.53 -8.19 27.80
C PRO A 74 7.02 -6.77 27.54
N ASN A 75 8.31 -6.48 27.73
CA ASN A 75 8.87 -5.15 27.50
C ASN A 75 8.98 -4.80 26.01
N LYS A 76 8.90 -5.81 25.12
CA LYS A 76 9.00 -5.64 23.66
C LYS A 76 7.64 -5.68 22.96
N TRP A 77 6.56 -5.81 23.72
CA TRP A 77 5.22 -5.77 23.19
C TRP A 77 4.91 -4.35 22.69
N ASP A 78 4.19 -4.26 21.57
CA ASP A 78 3.74 -2.98 21.04
C ASP A 78 2.73 -2.36 22.00
N VAL A 79 3.18 -1.51 22.92
CA VAL A 79 2.34 -1.03 24.01
C VAL A 79 1.16 -0.19 23.51
N ASN A 80 1.27 0.45 22.34
CA ASN A 80 0.18 1.23 21.74
C ASN A 80 0.33 1.32 20.21
N ALA A 81 -0.71 0.98 19.45
CA ALA A 81 -0.87 1.46 18.07
C ALA A 81 -0.97 3.00 18.00
N GLU A 82 -1.27 3.65 19.13
CA GLU A 82 -1.39 5.11 19.28
C GLU A 82 -0.04 5.85 19.38
N ASN A 83 1.08 5.15 19.61
CA ASN A 83 2.40 5.79 19.78
C ASN A 83 3.22 5.84 18.48
N ILE A 84 2.74 5.23 17.40
CA ILE A 84 3.39 5.23 16.07
C ILE A 84 3.60 6.67 15.54
N MET A 85 2.88 7.66 16.09
CA MET A 85 3.00 9.08 15.77
C MET A 85 3.29 9.99 16.99
N LYS A 86 3.54 9.45 18.19
CA LYS A 86 3.78 10.26 19.40
C LYS A 86 5.26 10.38 19.78
N ASP A 87 6.06 9.37 19.44
CA ASP A 87 7.51 9.46 19.61
C ASP A 87 8.09 10.13 18.36
N GLU A 88 8.70 11.31 18.55
CA GLU A 88 9.38 12.05 17.48
C GLU A 88 10.57 11.22 16.97
N ASP A 89 10.50 10.78 15.71
CA ASP A 89 11.62 10.12 15.06
C ASP A 89 12.68 11.20 14.71
N PRO A 90 13.89 11.13 15.31
CA PRO A 90 14.91 12.15 15.12
C PRO A 90 15.34 12.33 13.65
N GLN A 91 15.21 11.29 12.83
CA GLN A 91 15.56 11.37 11.41
C GLN A 91 14.52 12.16 10.61
N VAL A 92 13.24 12.04 10.97
CA VAL A 92 12.12 12.74 10.31
C VAL A 92 12.14 14.23 10.65
N GLU A 93 12.41 14.59 11.91
CA GLU A 93 12.60 15.97 12.35
C GLU A 93 13.77 16.66 11.65
N GLU A 94 14.93 16.00 11.53
CA GLU A 94 16.06 16.52 10.76
C GLU A 94 15.71 16.77 9.28
N GLN A 95 14.86 15.93 8.70
CA GLN A 95 14.44 16.07 7.32
C GLN A 95 13.46 17.25 7.15
N ILE A 96 12.51 17.41 8.06
CA ILE A 96 11.58 18.54 8.09
C ILE A 96 12.33 19.86 8.26
N ASN A 97 13.33 19.90 9.15
CA ASN A 97 14.13 21.11 9.38
C ASN A 97 14.98 21.47 8.15
N ARG A 98 15.57 20.49 7.45
CA ARG A 98 16.26 20.72 6.18
C ARG A 98 15.33 21.27 5.09
N VAL A 99 14.12 20.74 4.98
CA VAL A 99 13.14 21.20 3.99
C VAL A 99 12.66 22.62 4.31
N LYS A 100 12.34 22.91 5.58
CA LYS A 100 11.98 24.27 6.03
C LYS A 100 13.09 25.29 5.77
N ALA A 101 14.34 24.94 6.07
CA ALA A 101 15.49 25.80 5.80
C ALA A 101 15.66 26.10 4.29
N THR A 102 15.42 25.09 3.44
CA THR A 102 15.49 25.24 1.99
C THR A 102 14.38 26.14 1.44
N MET A 103 13.16 26.04 1.98
CA MET A 103 12.03 26.89 1.59
C MET A 103 12.19 28.35 2.03
N ILE A 104 12.83 28.58 3.18
CA ILE A 104 13.14 29.95 3.66
C ILE A 104 14.24 30.58 2.80
N ALA A 105 15.23 29.81 2.36
CA ALA A 105 16.31 30.30 1.50
C ALA A 105 15.89 30.60 0.05
N GLN A 106 14.75 30.07 -0.40
CA GLN A 106 14.17 30.32 -1.73
C GLN A 106 13.18 31.50 -1.76
N ARG A 107 12.97 32.18 -0.63
CA ARG A 107 12.05 33.32 -0.49
C ARG A 107 12.83 34.62 -0.32
#